data_AF-A0A179ETU9-F1
#
_entry.id   AF-A0A179ETU9-F1
#
_cell.length_a   1.000
_cell.length_b   1.000
_cell.length_c   1.000
_cell.angle_alpha   90.00
_cell.angle_beta   90.00
_cell.angle_gamma   90.00
#
_symmetry.space_group_name_H-M   'P 1'
#
loop_
_entity.id
_entity.type
_entity.pdbx_description
1 polymer ?
#
loop_
_entity_poly.entity_id
_entity_poly.type
_entity_poly.pdbx_seq_one_letter_code
_entity_poly.pdbx_strand_id
1 'polypeptide(L)'
;MVQPQDVSAPKEKIKVLSIIEDGTKTKKGYSTAFVKWKEKKTIAVRWDGDNRLDKGFPVTTNGYHPSWFILPERLASLYSQDFVHTQQALDDLEEFLQKREDLNE
;
A
#
# COMPACT_ATOMS: atom_id res chain seq x y z
N MET A 1 14.62 4.30 -3.81
CA MET A 1 13.27 4.11 -3.28
C MET A 1 12.65 5.47 -3.04
N VAL A 2 11.71 5.82 -3.89
CA VAL A 2 10.82 6.97 -3.67
C VAL A 2 9.79 6.59 -2.63
N GLN A 3 9.50 7.49 -1.68
CA GLN A 3 8.51 7.20 -0.64
C GLN A 3 7.12 7.04 -1.27
N PRO A 4 6.33 6.02 -0.90
CA PRO A 4 5.06 5.73 -1.57
C PRO A 4 4.07 6.90 -1.53
N GLN A 5 4.03 7.66 -0.44
CA GLN A 5 3.19 8.85 -0.30
C GLN A 5 3.48 9.96 -1.32
N ASP A 6 4.70 10.03 -1.86
CA ASP A 6 5.11 11.06 -2.82
C ASP A 6 4.78 10.68 -4.27
N VAL A 7 4.37 9.43 -4.49
CA VAL A 7 4.06 8.88 -5.81
C VAL A 7 2.69 9.38 -6.24
N SER A 8 2.70 10.41 -7.07
CA SER A 8 1.49 11.10 -7.55
C SER A 8 1.27 10.98 -9.06
N ALA A 9 2.13 10.27 -9.81
CA ALA A 9 1.97 10.20 -11.25
C ALA A 9 0.98 9.10 -11.70
N PRO A 10 0.19 9.36 -12.76
CA PRO A 10 -0.02 10.64 -13.41
C PRO A 10 -0.91 11.59 -12.58
N LYS A 11 -0.41 12.79 -12.27
CA LYS A 11 -0.95 13.74 -11.27
C LYS A 11 -2.44 14.06 -11.40
N GLU A 12 -2.94 14.11 -12.63
CA GLU A 12 -4.33 14.49 -12.89
C GLU A 12 -5.34 13.36 -12.68
N LYS A 13 -4.88 12.11 -12.59
CA LYS A 13 -5.76 10.94 -12.62
C LYS A 13 -5.74 10.13 -11.33
N ILE A 14 -4.73 10.34 -10.47
CA ILE A 14 -4.55 9.58 -9.24
C ILE A 14 -4.41 10.49 -8.02
N LYS A 15 -5.10 10.10 -6.94
CA LYS A 15 -4.91 10.66 -5.61
C LYS A 15 -4.71 9.51 -4.62
N VAL A 16 -3.58 9.50 -3.92
CA VAL A 16 -3.34 8.58 -2.81
C VAL A 16 -4.24 8.98 -1.65
N LEU A 17 -5.03 8.04 -1.13
CA LEU A 17 -5.91 8.23 0.01
C LEU A 17 -5.27 7.70 1.29
N SER A 18 -4.65 6.52 1.20
CA SER A 18 -3.87 5.92 2.29
C SER A 18 -2.82 4.97 1.72
N ILE A 19 -1.69 4.82 2.41
CA ILE A 19 -0.74 3.75 2.16
C ILE A 19 -1.17 2.54 2.99
N ILE A 20 -1.34 1.40 2.35
CA ILE A 20 -1.70 0.14 3.01
C ILE A 20 -0.43 -0.59 3.40
N GLU A 21 0.55 -0.63 2.49
CA GLU A 21 1.84 -1.24 2.73
C GLU A 21 2.95 -0.33 2.20
N ASP A 22 3.91 -0.01 3.06
CA ASP A 22 5.08 0.80 2.74
C ASP A 22 6.31 -0.11 2.61
N GLY A 23 6.55 -0.60 1.39
CA GLY A 23 7.67 -1.46 1.02
C GLY A 23 9.04 -0.87 1.35
N THR A 24 9.13 0.46 1.39
CA THR A 24 10.37 1.16 1.73
C THR A 24 10.75 1.01 3.20
N LYS A 25 9.77 0.71 4.06
CA LYS A 25 9.96 0.41 5.49
C LYS A 25 9.97 -1.09 5.77
N THR A 26 9.05 -1.83 5.16
CA THR A 26 8.90 -3.28 5.41
C THR A 26 9.97 -4.13 4.73
N LYS A 27 10.73 -3.56 3.79
CA LYS A 27 11.74 -4.25 2.95
C LYS A 27 11.15 -5.38 2.07
N LYS A 28 9.84 -5.39 1.86
CA LYS A 28 9.16 -6.33 0.94
C LYS A 28 9.35 -5.97 -0.53
N GLY A 29 9.92 -4.80 -0.82
CA GLY A 29 10.26 -4.35 -2.17
C GLY A 29 9.08 -3.77 -2.96
N TYR A 30 7.84 -3.90 -2.47
CA TYR A 30 6.65 -3.33 -3.08
C TYR A 30 5.84 -2.54 -2.06
N SER A 31 5.10 -1.56 -2.56
CA SER A 31 4.12 -0.79 -1.79
C SER A 31 2.73 -0.94 -2.37
N THR A 32 1.73 -0.86 -1.51
CA THR A 32 0.32 -0.82 -1.90
C THR A 32 -0.37 0.39 -1.29
N ALA A 33 -1.33 0.94 -2.01
CA ALA A 33 -2.06 2.11 -1.59
C ALA A 33 -3.54 1.99 -1.93
N PHE A 34 -4.37 2.57 -1.07
CA PHE A 34 -5.74 2.90 -1.41
C PHE A 34 -5.76 4.24 -2.13
N VAL A 35 -6.29 4.27 -3.34
CA VAL A 35 -6.22 5.45 -4.21
C VAL A 35 -7.60 5.77 -4.81
N LYS A 36 -7.77 7.02 -5.21
CA LYS A 36 -8.83 7.46 -6.11
C LYS A 36 -8.24 7.58 -7.53
N TRP A 37 -8.67 6.71 -8.44
CA TRP A 37 -8.30 6.69 -9.85
C TRP A 37 -9.51 7.02 -10.73
N LYS A 38 -9.46 8.15 -11.46
CA LYS A 38 -10.59 8.62 -12.31
C LYS A 38 -11.95 8.50 -11.62
N GLU A 39 -12.07 9.08 -10.43
CA GLU A 39 -13.26 9.02 -9.56
C GLU A 39 -13.60 7.67 -8.90
N LYS A 40 -12.93 6.57 -9.27
CA LYS A 40 -13.12 5.25 -8.64
C LYS A 40 -12.10 5.03 -7.52
N LYS A 41 -12.57 4.57 -6.36
CA LYS A 41 -11.69 4.12 -5.28
C LYS A 41 -11.23 2.68 -5.56
N THR A 42 -9.94 2.42 -5.43
CA THR A 42 -9.36 1.10 -5.72
C THR A 42 -7.99 0.94 -5.06
N ILE A 43 -7.43 -0.26 -5.16
CA ILE A 43 -6.07 -0.58 -4.71
C ILE A 43 -5.09 -0.39 -5.87
N ALA A 44 -3.94 0.15 -5.55
CA ALA A 44 -2.82 0.22 -6.47
C ALA A 44 -1.56 -0.39 -5.85
N VAL A 45 -0.69 -0.89 -6.72
CA VAL A 45 0.59 -1.51 -6.35
C VAL A 45 1.73 -0.86 -7.13
N ARG A 46 2.91 -0.87 -6.54
CA ARG A 46 4.17 -0.53 -7.22
C ARG A 46 5.30 -1.36 -6.64
N TRP A 47 6.28 -1.67 -7.46
CA TRP A 47 7.61 -2.05 -7.02
C TRP A 47 8.39 -0.78 -6.62
N ASP A 48 9.06 -0.79 -5.49
CA ASP A 48 9.79 0.38 -4.95
C ASP A 48 11.26 0.44 -5.38
N GLY A 49 11.75 -0.64 -5.98
CA GLY A 49 13.12 -0.78 -6.44
C GLY A 49 14.07 -1.38 -5.38
N ASP A 50 15.25 -1.80 -5.83
CA ASP A 50 16.19 -2.56 -5.00
C ASP A 50 17.18 -1.68 -4.23
N ASN A 51 17.25 -0.38 -4.55
CA ASN A 51 18.19 0.54 -3.93
C ASN A 51 17.62 1.96 -3.78
N ARG A 52 18.37 2.83 -3.09
CA ARG A 52 17.91 4.18 -2.75
C ARG A 52 17.71 5.09 -3.97
N LEU A 53 18.43 4.88 -5.05
CA LEU A 53 18.32 5.69 -6.28
C LEU A 53 17.26 5.17 -7.24
N ASP A 54 16.78 3.95 -7.04
CA ASP A 54 15.77 3.34 -7.88
C ASP A 54 14.42 4.07 -7.73
N LYS A 55 13.78 4.31 -8.88
CA LYS A 55 12.45 4.90 -8.99
C LYS A 55 11.34 3.84 -8.90
N GLY A 56 11.73 2.56 -8.92
CA GLY A 56 10.83 1.44 -8.92
C GLY A 56 10.06 1.29 -10.24
N PHE A 57 8.97 0.55 -10.20
CA PHE A 57 8.12 0.30 -11.36
C PHE A 57 6.64 0.20 -10.96
N PRO A 58 5.68 0.75 -11.73
CA PRO A 58 5.86 1.45 -13.00
C PRO A 58 6.40 2.88 -12.87
N VAL A 59 6.92 3.38 -13.98
CA VAL A 59 7.29 4.79 -14.18
C VAL A 59 6.55 5.35 -15.39
N THR A 60 6.33 6.66 -15.44
CA THR A 60 5.75 7.34 -16.61
C THR A 60 6.69 7.21 -17.83
N THR A 61 6.19 7.60 -19.01
CA THR A 61 6.99 7.70 -20.25
C THR A 61 8.34 8.39 -19.99
N ASN A 62 9.40 7.84 -20.59
CA ASN A 62 10.80 8.24 -20.41
C ASN A 62 11.36 8.08 -18.97
N GLY A 63 10.68 7.36 -18.08
CA GLY A 63 11.19 7.03 -16.75
C GLY A 63 11.25 8.21 -15.77
N TYR A 64 10.52 9.29 -16.04
CA TYR A 64 10.62 10.52 -15.24
C TYR A 64 10.03 10.35 -13.85
N HIS A 65 8.78 9.90 -13.75
CA HIS A 65 8.04 9.90 -12.49
C HIS A 65 7.61 8.48 -12.10
N PRO A 66 7.90 8.07 -10.85
CA PRO A 66 7.31 6.87 -10.27
C PRO A 66 5.78 6.94 -10.34
N SER A 67 5.16 5.82 -10.65
CA SER A 67 3.71 5.71 -10.82
C SER A 67 3.15 4.52 -10.06
N TRP A 68 1.83 4.46 -10.01
CA TRP A 68 1.08 3.34 -9.46
C TRP A 68 0.47 2.50 -10.57
N PHE A 69 0.50 1.17 -10.42
CA PHE A 69 -0.31 0.28 -11.22
C PHE A 69 -1.64 0.03 -10.52
N ILE A 70 -2.74 0.38 -11.17
CA ILE A 70 -4.08 0.15 -10.63
C ILE A 70 -4.42 -1.34 -10.74
N LEU A 71 -4.73 -1.99 -9.62
CA LEU A 71 -5.12 -3.39 -9.64
C LEU A 71 -6.46 -3.56 -10.38
N PRO A 72 -6.59 -4.59 -11.23
CA PRO A 72 -7.88 -5.04 -11.74
C PRO A 72 -8.85 -5.30 -10.59
N GLU A 73 -10.14 -5.00 -10.80
CA GLU A 73 -11.18 -5.01 -9.77
C GLU A 73 -11.21 -6.30 -8.94
N ARG A 74 -11.13 -7.47 -9.59
CA ARG A 74 -11.10 -8.76 -8.89
C ARG A 74 -9.89 -8.89 -7.96
N LEU A 75 -8.71 -8.44 -8.39
CA LEU A 75 -7.49 -8.50 -7.58
C LEU A 75 -7.55 -7.50 -6.44
N ALA A 76 -8.06 -6.29 -6.69
CA ALA A 76 -8.28 -5.29 -5.65
C ALA A 76 -9.26 -5.79 -4.58
N SER A 77 -10.35 -6.48 -4.98
CA SER A 77 -11.33 -7.05 -4.07
C SER A 77 -10.72 -8.14 -3.19
N LEU A 78 -10.01 -9.10 -3.79
CA LEU A 78 -9.37 -10.19 -3.05
C LEU A 78 -8.34 -9.66 -2.05
N TYR A 79 -7.48 -8.74 -2.50
CA TYR A 79 -6.49 -8.12 -1.63
C TYR A 79 -7.12 -7.35 -0.47
N SER A 80 -8.17 -6.57 -0.74
CA SER A 80 -8.86 -5.79 0.30
C SER A 80 -9.47 -6.70 1.38
N GLN A 81 -10.09 -7.82 0.98
CA GLN A 81 -10.69 -8.77 1.92
C GLN A 81 -9.64 -9.44 2.80
N ASP A 82 -8.57 -9.93 2.17
CA ASP A 82 -7.45 -10.56 2.86
C ASP A 82 -6.78 -9.61 3.87
N PHE A 83 -6.55 -8.36 3.45
CA PHE A 83 -5.98 -7.32 4.30
C PHE A 83 -6.87 -7.00 5.51
N VAL A 84 -8.18 -6.78 5.30
CA VAL A 84 -9.11 -6.48 6.39
C VAL A 84 -9.21 -7.64 7.38
N HIS A 85 -9.30 -8.88 6.89
CA HIS A 85 -9.32 -10.06 7.77
C HIS A 85 -8.04 -10.19 8.59
N THR A 86 -6.88 -9.95 7.96
CA THR A 86 -5.59 -10.00 8.65
C THR A 86 -5.49 -8.92 9.74
N GLN A 87 -5.89 -7.69 9.43
CA GLN A 87 -5.84 -6.59 10.39
C GLN A 87 -6.78 -6.87 11.58
N GLN A 88 -8.01 -7.32 11.32
CA GLN A 88 -8.94 -7.68 12.39
C GLN A 88 -8.36 -8.77 13.31
N ALA A 89 -7.73 -9.79 12.74
CA ALA A 89 -7.13 -10.87 13.54
C ALA A 89 -5.98 -10.38 14.43
N LEU A 90 -5.21 -9.38 13.98
CA LEU A 90 -4.15 -8.76 14.78
C LEU A 90 -4.73 -7.90 15.90
N ASP A 91 -5.74 -7.10 15.61
CA ASP A 91 -6.42 -6.25 16.59
C ASP A 91 -7.07 -7.12 17.69
N ASP A 92 -7.73 -8.21 17.32
CA ASP A 92 -8.32 -9.18 18.25
C ASP A 92 -7.25 -9.83 19.15
N LEU A 93 -6.07 -10.13 18.61
CA LEU A 93 -4.96 -10.70 19.36
C LEU A 93 -4.36 -9.69 20.34
N GLU A 94 -4.21 -8.44 19.93
CA GLU A 94 -3.73 -7.35 20.80
C GLU A 94 -4.70 -7.13 21.97
N GLU A 95 -6.01 -7.11 21.71
CA GLU A 95 -7.03 -7.02 22.75
C GLU A 95 -6.98 -8.22 23.72
N PHE A 96 -6.76 -9.43 23.20
CA PHE A 96 -6.61 -10.64 24.03
C PHE A 96 -5.38 -10.56 24.94
N LEU A 97 -4.23 -10.10 24.42
CA LEU A 97 -3.00 -9.97 25.20
C LEU A 97 -3.15 -8.93 26.30
N GLN A 98 -3.74 -7.77 26.00
CA GLN A 98 -3.98 -6.72 27.00
C GLN A 98 -4.85 -7.23 28.15
N LYS A 99 -5.97 -7.90 27.85
CA LYS A 99 -6.85 -8.49 28.88
C LYS A 99 -6.12 -9.50 29.75
N ARG A 100 -5.13 -10.21 29.20
CA ARG A 100 -4.38 -11.22 29.94
C ARG A 100 -3.35 -10.58 30.87
N GLU A 101 -2.75 -9.47 30.49
CA GLU A 101 -1.86 -8.69 31.36
C GLU A 101 -2.66 -8.11 32.54
N ASP A 102 -3.82 -7.49 32.25
CA ASP A 102 -4.72 -6.92 33.28
C ASP A 102 -5.23 -7.97 34.30
N LEU A 103 -5.31 -9.24 33.91
CA LEU A 103 -5.70 -10.35 34.81
C LEU A 103 -4.57 -10.88 35.68
N ASN A 104 -3.31 -10.55 35.34
CA ASN A 104 -2.11 -10.99 36.05
C ASN A 104 -1.50 -9.90 36.94
N GLU A 105 -2.05 -8.67 36.92
CA GLU A 105 -1.78 -7.58 37.88
C GLU A 105 -2.74 -7.62 39.09
#